data_AF-J7LAR8-F1
#
_entry.id   AF-J7LAR8-F1
#
_cell.length_a   1.000
_cell.length_b   1.000
_cell.length_c   1.000
_cell.angle_alpha   90.00
_cell.angle_beta   90.00
_cell.angle_gamma   90.00
#
_symmetry.space_group_name_H-M   'P 1'
#
loop_
_entity.id
_entity.type
_entity.pdbx_description
1 polymer ?
#
loop_
_entity_poly.entity_id
_entity_poly.type
_entity_poly.pdbx_seq_one_letter_code
_entity_poly.pdbx_strand_id
1 'polypeptide(L)'
;MNAADPTPEPIFVDDESFRPLPAEATSTDDDGTRTTGGNPQGSNEFGPVLPRPAADDPVGHGYTAFQVVRLAVWAARECRWVNGMDMVHRAETAWEAITEHLQLVSLRPEETELIAVGWKAMKAQRYQDLQAHGLGGRDKALVSRAFLRYWSSASAPAHSHEDLIVDRIALAQIWLALSPKHRRILTVLAECDDRRDAERAMNMDTATFTRVLGSARKVFFALWHEGETPSKMWGYDRIAERHQNVMSLVRLRKRRALKRKASGVVPRKGRPPVKDLGVSNSELLARYEAGETYKKLAQEFGVSRSLITDRVEKARSARAAVAQKSVAEETK
;
A
#
# COMPACT_ATOMS: atom_id res chain seq x y z
N MET A 1 -29.31 20.30 -25.16
CA MET A 1 -28.08 20.93 -24.64
C MET A 1 -27.56 20.04 -23.53
N ASN A 2 -26.71 19.07 -23.87
CA ASN A 2 -26.11 18.14 -22.90
C ASN A 2 -24.74 18.67 -22.51
N ALA A 3 -24.54 18.88 -21.21
CA ALA A 3 -23.27 19.29 -20.65
C ALA A 3 -22.24 18.17 -20.85
N ALA A 4 -21.12 18.49 -21.50
CA ALA A 4 -20.01 17.58 -21.72
C ALA A 4 -19.38 17.18 -20.38
N ASP A 5 -19.24 15.88 -20.17
CA ASP A 5 -18.54 15.29 -19.04
C ASP A 5 -17.03 15.62 -19.17
N PRO A 6 -16.37 16.17 -18.14
CA PRO A 6 -14.95 16.49 -18.21
C PRO A 6 -14.13 15.19 -18.22
N THR A 7 -13.39 14.97 -19.30
CA THR A 7 -12.35 13.94 -19.40
C THR A 7 -11.34 14.11 -18.25
N PRO A 8 -10.98 13.04 -17.52
CA PRO A 8 -10.02 13.14 -16.44
C PRO A 8 -8.63 13.47 -17.00
N GLU A 9 -8.08 14.62 -16.61
CA GLU A 9 -6.69 14.95 -16.88
C GLU A 9 -5.75 13.91 -16.25
N PRO A 10 -4.72 13.45 -16.96
CA PRO A 10 -3.73 12.56 -16.40
C PRO A 10 -2.97 13.27 -15.28
N ILE A 11 -3.04 12.71 -14.07
CA ILE A 11 -2.27 13.17 -12.91
C ILE A 11 -0.79 12.87 -13.19
N PHE A 12 -0.08 13.85 -13.74
CA PHE A 12 1.38 13.85 -13.80
C PHE A 12 1.91 14.04 -12.37
N VAL A 13 2.50 12.98 -11.82
CA VAL A 13 3.29 13.07 -10.60
C VAL A 13 4.69 13.45 -11.04
N ASP A 14 5.05 14.72 -10.84
CA ASP A 14 6.43 15.20 -11.03
C ASP A 14 7.33 14.48 -10.01
N ASP A 15 8.03 13.47 -10.51
CA ASP A 15 9.00 12.67 -9.76
C ASP A 15 10.38 13.28 -10.03
N GLU A 16 10.77 14.26 -9.20
CA GLU A 16 12.02 15.05 -9.28
C GLU A 16 13.33 14.23 -9.09
N SER A 17 13.30 12.90 -9.18
CA SER A 17 14.49 12.07 -8.93
C SER A 17 15.44 11.93 -10.13
N PHE A 18 15.31 12.76 -11.16
CA PHE A 18 16.16 12.69 -12.36
C PHE A 18 17.42 13.56 -12.18
N ARG A 19 18.56 12.94 -11.87
CA ARG A 19 19.87 13.59 -11.99
C ARG A 19 20.39 13.39 -13.42
N PRO A 20 20.66 14.46 -14.19
CA PRO A 20 21.30 14.32 -15.49
C PRO A 20 22.73 13.78 -15.32
N LEU A 21 23.12 12.84 -16.19
CA LEU A 21 24.50 12.36 -16.28
C LEU A 21 25.40 13.45 -16.87
N PRO A 22 26.68 13.52 -16.47
CA PRO A 22 27.63 14.46 -17.06
C PRO A 22 27.92 14.08 -18.51
N ALA A 23 27.90 15.08 -19.40
CA ALA A 23 28.33 14.95 -20.78
C ALA A 23 29.84 14.63 -20.81
N GLU A 24 30.21 13.40 -21.16
CA GLU A 24 31.61 13.04 -21.41
C GLU A 24 32.00 13.26 -22.87
N ALA A 25 33.25 13.70 -22.99
CA ALA A 25 33.86 14.33 -24.14
C ALA A 25 34.08 13.40 -25.33
N THR A 26 33.90 13.96 -26.51
CA THR A 26 34.37 13.43 -27.79
C THR A 26 35.89 13.25 -27.76
N SER A 27 36.36 12.01 -27.85
CA SER A 27 37.76 11.65 -28.10
C SER A 27 37.93 11.25 -29.56
N THR A 28 38.73 12.01 -30.28
CA THR A 28 39.18 11.76 -31.66
C THR A 28 40.41 10.85 -31.66
N ASP A 29 40.49 10.01 -32.70
CA ASP A 29 41.66 9.33 -33.27
C ASP A 29 42.43 8.28 -32.45
N ASP A 30 42.38 7.02 -32.89
CA ASP A 30 43.61 6.27 -33.23
C ASP A 30 43.32 5.17 -34.27
N ASP A 31 44.11 5.19 -35.34
CA ASP A 31 44.09 4.28 -36.49
C ASP A 31 45.05 3.13 -36.23
N GLY A 32 44.58 1.89 -36.41
CA GLY A 32 45.32 0.71 -36.00
C GLY A 32 44.73 -0.56 -36.56
N THR A 33 45.02 -0.82 -37.84
CA THR A 33 44.76 -2.07 -38.55
C THR A 33 45.12 -3.30 -37.71
N ARG A 34 44.10 -3.99 -37.20
CA ARG A 34 44.24 -5.31 -36.59
C ARG A 34 43.31 -6.28 -37.29
N THR A 35 43.91 -7.11 -38.13
CA THR A 35 43.33 -8.27 -38.79
C THR A 35 42.87 -9.27 -37.73
N THR A 36 41.60 -9.22 -37.36
CA THR A 36 40.93 -10.28 -36.59
C THR A 36 39.93 -10.98 -37.51
N GLY A 37 40.10 -12.29 -37.67
CA GLY A 37 39.05 -13.16 -38.18
C GLY A 37 37.88 -13.11 -37.20
N GLY A 38 37.01 -12.12 -37.40
CA GLY A 38 35.81 -11.89 -36.61
C GLY A 38 34.79 -12.97 -36.89
N ASN A 39 34.41 -13.69 -35.84
CA ASN A 39 33.21 -14.50 -35.79
C ASN A 39 32.04 -13.66 -36.37
N PRO A 40 31.30 -14.11 -37.41
CA PRO A 40 30.17 -13.35 -37.98
C PRO A 40 29.00 -13.16 -37.00
N GLN A 41 29.10 -13.75 -35.81
CA GLN A 41 28.35 -13.35 -34.63
C GLN A 41 28.99 -12.07 -34.07
N GLY A 42 28.70 -10.94 -34.73
CA GLY A 42 29.00 -9.61 -34.23
C GLY A 42 28.58 -9.50 -32.76
N SER A 43 29.36 -8.74 -31.99
CA SER A 43 29.04 -8.36 -30.62
C SER A 43 27.53 -8.14 -30.49
N ASN A 44 26.86 -8.98 -29.70
CA ASN A 44 25.43 -8.93 -29.42
C ASN A 44 25.10 -7.68 -28.57
N GLU A 45 25.56 -6.50 -28.99
CA GLU A 45 25.19 -5.22 -28.40
C GLU A 45 23.67 -5.03 -28.46
N PHE A 46 22.98 -5.71 -29.38
CA PHE A 46 21.52 -5.76 -29.47
C PHE A 46 20.88 -6.91 -28.67
N GLY A 47 21.62 -7.98 -28.37
CA GLY A 47 21.05 -9.22 -27.83
C GLY A 47 19.91 -9.76 -28.71
N PRO A 48 19.21 -10.83 -28.31
CA PRO A 48 18.02 -11.31 -29.02
C PRO A 48 16.78 -10.43 -28.78
N VAL A 49 16.96 -9.15 -28.41
CA VAL A 49 15.86 -8.34 -27.84
C VAL A 49 14.95 -7.80 -28.94
N LEU A 50 15.52 -7.27 -30.02
CA LEU A 50 14.78 -6.87 -31.21
C LEU A 50 15.55 -7.36 -32.45
N PRO A 51 14.85 -7.77 -33.52
CA PRO A 51 15.51 -8.13 -34.77
C PRO A 51 16.26 -6.92 -35.32
N ARG A 52 17.48 -7.14 -35.82
CA ARG A 52 18.21 -6.08 -36.52
C ARG A 52 17.44 -5.70 -37.80
N PRO A 53 17.15 -4.41 -38.03
CA PRO A 53 16.56 -3.96 -39.29
C PRO A 53 17.47 -4.33 -40.46
N ALA A 54 16.87 -4.80 -41.56
CA ALA A 54 17.61 -5.24 -42.75
C ALA A 54 18.27 -4.07 -43.51
N ALA A 55 17.75 -2.85 -43.34
CA ALA A 55 18.19 -1.65 -44.05
C ALA A 55 18.23 -0.43 -43.12
N ASP A 56 19.05 0.55 -43.48
CA ASP A 56 19.11 1.88 -42.87
C ASP A 56 17.95 2.76 -43.37
N ASP A 57 16.73 2.23 -43.30
CA ASP A 57 15.53 2.95 -43.74
C ASP A 57 15.35 4.21 -42.89
N PRO A 58 15.17 5.39 -43.51
CA PRO A 58 14.96 6.63 -42.77
C PRO A 58 13.59 6.59 -42.09
N VAL A 59 13.56 6.81 -40.77
CA VAL A 59 12.32 6.85 -39.97
C VAL A 59 11.77 8.27 -39.89
N GLY A 60 12.64 9.25 -39.59
CA GLY A 60 12.26 10.64 -39.41
C GLY A 60 13.41 11.49 -38.89
N HIS A 61 13.43 12.78 -39.23
CA HIS A 61 14.45 13.74 -38.79
C HIS A 61 15.92 13.32 -39.02
N GLY A 62 16.18 12.43 -39.98
CA GLY A 62 17.52 11.88 -40.25
C GLY A 62 17.97 10.81 -39.27
N TYR A 63 17.05 10.16 -38.55
CA TYR A 63 17.29 8.90 -37.83
C TYR A 63 16.98 7.70 -38.75
N THR A 64 17.83 6.68 -38.68
CA THR A 64 17.59 5.39 -39.38
C THR A 64 16.88 4.39 -38.47
N ALA A 65 16.21 3.39 -39.05
CA ALA A 65 15.56 2.31 -38.30
C ALA A 65 16.54 1.60 -37.36
N PHE A 66 17.78 1.39 -37.81
CA PHE A 66 18.85 0.82 -37.01
C PHE A 66 19.18 1.66 -35.77
N GLN A 67 19.31 2.98 -35.92
CA GLN A 67 19.56 3.90 -34.79
C GLN A 67 18.40 3.88 -33.78
N VAL A 68 17.15 3.85 -34.25
CA VAL A 68 15.98 3.79 -33.38
C VAL A 68 15.94 2.49 -32.58
N VAL A 69 16.19 1.34 -33.21
CA VAL A 69 16.29 0.05 -32.50
C VAL A 69 17.43 0.09 -31.46
N ARG A 70 18.58 0.67 -31.79
CA ARG A 70 19.70 0.83 -30.86
C ARG A 70 19.31 1.65 -29.63
N LEU A 71 18.65 2.79 -29.82
CA LEU A 71 18.19 3.66 -28.73
C LEU A 71 17.13 2.96 -27.86
N ALA A 72 16.20 2.22 -28.47
CA ALA A 72 15.17 1.48 -27.76
C ALA A 72 15.75 0.35 -26.89
N VAL A 73 16.70 -0.43 -27.42
CA VAL A 73 17.40 -1.48 -26.67
C VAL A 73 18.23 -0.88 -25.54
N TRP A 74 18.91 0.25 -25.77
CA TRP A 74 19.65 0.96 -24.73
C TRP A 74 18.72 1.43 -23.61
N ALA A 75 17.61 2.08 -23.97
CA ALA A 75 16.61 2.55 -23.02
C ALA A 75 16.04 1.39 -22.19
N ALA A 76 15.71 0.26 -22.82
CA ALA A 76 15.18 -0.94 -22.15
C ALA A 76 16.18 -1.54 -21.14
N ARG A 77 17.47 -1.58 -21.48
CA ARG A 77 18.54 -2.10 -20.61
C ARG A 77 18.81 -1.20 -19.41
N GLU A 78 18.85 0.11 -19.62
CA GLU A 78 19.20 1.05 -18.56
C GLU A 78 18.03 1.32 -17.60
N CYS A 79 16.79 1.03 -18.04
CA CYS A 79 15.58 1.20 -17.25
C CYS A 79 15.42 0.11 -16.15
N ARG A 80 16.14 0.26 -15.03
CA ARG A 80 16.16 -0.70 -13.91
C ARG A 80 14.92 -0.71 -13.00
N TRP A 81 14.04 0.29 -13.06
CA TRP A 81 12.85 0.36 -12.17
C TRP A 81 11.65 -0.44 -12.69
N VAL A 82 11.73 -1.01 -13.89
CA VAL A 82 10.64 -1.78 -14.54
C VAL A 82 10.95 -3.28 -14.56
N ASN A 83 11.59 -3.79 -13.49
CA ASN A 83 12.12 -5.17 -13.45
C ASN A 83 11.10 -6.30 -13.69
N GLY A 84 9.80 -6.02 -13.60
CA GLY A 84 8.76 -7.01 -13.84
C GLY A 84 8.23 -7.10 -15.28
N MET A 85 8.75 -6.32 -16.23
CA MET A 85 8.46 -6.49 -17.66
C MET A 85 9.56 -7.32 -18.32
N ASP A 86 9.19 -8.19 -19.25
CA ASP A 86 10.15 -8.91 -20.09
C ASP A 86 11.02 -7.94 -20.91
N MET A 87 12.28 -8.31 -21.18
CA MET A 87 13.24 -7.41 -21.83
C MET A 87 12.87 -7.12 -23.29
N VAL A 88 12.31 -8.10 -24.01
CA VAL A 88 11.82 -7.91 -25.40
C VAL A 88 10.69 -6.89 -25.39
N HIS A 89 9.70 -7.12 -24.53
CA HIS A 89 8.54 -6.23 -24.40
C HIS A 89 8.92 -4.78 -24.02
N ARG A 90 9.95 -4.60 -23.17
CA ARG A 90 10.50 -3.27 -22.86
C ARG A 90 11.05 -2.56 -24.09
N ALA A 91 11.86 -3.27 -24.89
CA ALA A 91 12.46 -2.70 -26.09
C ALA A 91 11.42 -2.41 -27.16
N GLU A 92 10.42 -3.28 -27.34
CA GLU A 92 9.28 -3.03 -28.25
C GLU A 92 8.51 -1.78 -27.82
N THR A 93 8.13 -1.68 -26.54
CA THR A 93 7.41 -0.51 -26.00
C THR A 93 8.21 0.78 -26.19
N ALA A 94 9.53 0.74 -25.95
CA ALA A 94 10.40 1.89 -26.16
C ALA A 94 10.53 2.25 -27.65
N TRP A 95 10.64 1.26 -28.53
CA TRP A 95 10.73 1.44 -29.97
C TRP A 95 9.46 2.07 -30.55
N GLU A 96 8.27 1.58 -30.18
CA GLU A 96 6.99 2.15 -30.60
C GLU A 96 6.87 3.62 -30.17
N ALA A 97 7.17 3.92 -28.90
CA ALA A 97 7.10 5.29 -28.39
C ALA A 97 8.10 6.24 -29.08
N ILE A 98 9.33 5.78 -29.34
CA ILE A 98 10.34 6.58 -30.03
C ILE A 98 9.92 6.85 -31.48
N THR A 99 9.45 5.83 -32.19
CA THR A 99 9.00 5.97 -33.59
C THR A 99 7.80 6.89 -33.71
N GLU A 100 6.81 6.78 -32.82
CA GLU A 100 5.65 7.68 -32.77
C GLU A 100 6.08 9.13 -32.49
N HIS A 101 6.96 9.35 -31.51
CA HIS A 101 7.47 10.69 -31.19
C HIS A 101 8.22 11.33 -32.37
N LEU A 102 9.01 10.54 -33.09
CA LEU A 102 9.69 10.99 -34.32
C LEU A 102 8.74 11.40 -35.44
N GLN A 103 7.49 10.92 -35.48
CA GLN A 103 6.50 11.36 -36.47
C GLN A 103 5.73 12.61 -36.03
N LEU A 104 5.64 12.86 -34.73
CA LEU A 104 4.84 13.94 -34.17
C LEU A 104 5.62 15.25 -34.01
N VAL A 105 6.92 15.18 -33.75
CA VAL A 105 7.75 16.37 -33.52
C VAL A 105 8.11 17.04 -34.86
N SER A 106 8.18 18.37 -34.90
CA SER A 106 8.53 19.11 -36.11
C SER A 106 10.04 19.34 -36.28
N LEU A 107 10.79 19.35 -35.18
CA LEU A 107 12.23 19.52 -35.13
C LEU A 107 12.92 18.19 -34.84
N ARG A 108 14.21 18.07 -35.20
CA ARG A 108 14.97 16.86 -34.87
C ARG A 108 15.14 16.76 -33.34
N PRO A 109 14.56 15.75 -32.67
CA PRO A 109 14.77 15.56 -31.24
C PRO A 109 16.20 15.07 -30.97
N GLU A 110 16.69 15.29 -29.75
CA GLU A 110 17.98 14.75 -29.31
C GLU A 110 17.86 13.26 -28.95
N GLU A 111 18.94 12.49 -29.02
CA GLU A 111 18.93 11.07 -28.64
C GLU A 111 18.52 10.86 -27.17
N THR A 112 18.96 11.76 -26.27
CA THR A 112 18.61 11.74 -24.85
C THR A 112 17.10 11.92 -24.63
N GLU A 113 16.45 12.75 -25.45
CA GLU A 113 15.01 12.94 -25.45
C GLU A 113 14.28 11.67 -25.88
N LEU A 114 14.73 11.03 -26.97
CA LEU A 114 14.13 9.78 -27.46
C LEU A 114 14.20 8.67 -26.41
N ILE A 115 15.34 8.53 -25.72
CA ILE A 115 15.48 7.59 -24.62
C ILE A 115 14.47 7.91 -23.51
N ALA A 116 14.36 9.18 -23.11
CA ALA A 116 13.44 9.60 -22.05
C ALA A 116 11.97 9.29 -22.42
N VAL A 117 11.60 9.47 -23.69
CA VAL A 117 10.29 9.06 -24.23
C VAL A 117 10.09 7.54 -24.07
N GLY A 118 11.07 6.72 -24.44
CA GLY A 118 11.02 5.27 -24.26
C GLY A 118 10.86 4.86 -22.79
N TRP A 119 11.59 5.50 -21.86
CA TRP A 119 11.44 5.28 -20.42
C TRP A 119 10.05 5.64 -19.90
N LYS A 120 9.49 6.76 -20.36
CA LYS A 120 8.16 7.21 -19.97
C LYS A 120 7.08 6.23 -20.44
N ALA A 121 7.19 5.71 -21.66
CA ALA A 121 6.27 4.72 -22.22
C ALA A 121 6.30 3.41 -21.43
N MET A 122 7.50 2.86 -21.15
CA MET A 122 7.63 1.65 -20.33
C MET A 122 7.07 1.83 -18.91
N LYS A 123 7.30 2.99 -18.29
CA LYS A 123 6.73 3.33 -16.97
C LYS A 123 5.20 3.34 -17.03
N ALA A 124 4.62 3.97 -18.06
CA ALA A 124 3.17 4.04 -18.25
C ALA A 124 2.57 2.64 -18.48
N GLN A 125 3.13 1.85 -19.39
CA GLN A 125 2.69 0.48 -19.66
C GLN A 125 2.72 -0.38 -18.38
N ARG A 126 3.82 -0.32 -17.63
CA ARG A 126 3.92 -1.06 -16.36
C ARG A 126 2.83 -0.66 -15.36
N TYR A 127 2.50 0.63 -15.27
CA TYR A 127 1.42 1.07 -14.39
C TYR A 127 0.06 0.58 -14.87
N GLN A 128 -0.18 0.54 -16.18
CA GLN A 128 -1.40 -0.02 -16.74
C GLN A 128 -1.50 -1.52 -16.45
N ASP A 129 -0.43 -2.30 -16.66
CA ASP A 129 -0.39 -3.72 -16.32
C ASP A 129 -0.67 -3.96 -14.84
N LEU A 130 -0.02 -3.19 -13.96
CA LEU A 130 -0.25 -3.27 -12.53
C LEU A 130 -1.71 -2.94 -12.18
N GLN A 131 -2.30 -1.90 -12.78
CA GLN A 131 -3.72 -1.58 -12.59
C GLN A 131 -4.64 -2.68 -13.12
N ALA A 132 -4.32 -3.27 -14.28
CA ALA A 132 -5.05 -4.37 -14.91
C ALA A 132 -4.92 -5.69 -14.12
N HIS A 133 -3.90 -5.85 -13.29
CA HIS A 133 -3.79 -6.93 -12.30
C HIS A 133 -4.30 -6.53 -10.91
N GLY A 134 -4.89 -5.34 -10.80
CA GLY A 134 -5.43 -4.81 -9.56
C GLY A 134 -4.39 -4.29 -8.58
N LEU A 135 -3.10 -4.34 -8.88
CA LEU A 135 -2.01 -3.82 -8.05
C LEU A 135 -1.92 -2.29 -8.18
N GLY A 136 -2.90 -1.58 -7.60
CA GLY A 136 -2.99 -0.12 -7.62
C GLY A 136 -2.67 0.52 -6.27
N GLY A 137 -1.70 1.44 -6.21
CA GLY A 137 -1.44 2.30 -5.05
C GLY A 137 0.03 2.40 -4.63
N ARG A 138 0.29 3.14 -3.54
CA ARG A 138 1.62 3.23 -2.90
C ARG A 138 2.11 1.86 -2.44
N ASP A 139 1.18 1.03 -1.96
CA ASP A 139 1.43 -0.34 -1.51
C ASP A 139 1.11 -1.31 -2.66
N LYS A 140 2.10 -1.52 -3.54
CA LYS A 140 2.03 -2.41 -4.71
C LYS A 140 1.77 -3.89 -4.39
N ALA A 141 1.65 -4.25 -3.10
CA ALA A 141 1.39 -5.60 -2.62
C ALA A 141 -0.10 -5.90 -2.39
N LEU A 142 -0.96 -4.88 -2.39
CA LEU A 142 -2.39 -5.06 -2.12
C LEU A 142 -3.18 -4.97 -3.42
N VAL A 143 -3.90 -6.03 -3.74
CA VAL A 143 -4.93 -6.00 -4.79
C VAL A 143 -5.98 -4.97 -4.39
N SER A 144 -6.22 -4.02 -5.29
CA SER A 144 -7.16 -2.94 -5.08
C SER A 144 -8.57 -3.52 -4.92
N ARG A 145 -9.31 -2.99 -3.96
CA ARG A 145 -10.70 -3.41 -3.71
C ARG A 145 -11.60 -3.24 -4.93
N ALA A 146 -11.30 -2.25 -5.78
CA ALA A 146 -12.04 -2.00 -7.02
C ALA A 146 -11.84 -3.14 -8.02
N PHE A 147 -10.62 -3.65 -8.14
CA PHE A 147 -10.29 -4.79 -9.01
C PHE A 147 -11.01 -6.06 -8.57
N LEU A 148 -10.93 -6.41 -7.28
CA LEU A 148 -11.65 -7.57 -6.75
C LEU A 148 -13.15 -7.45 -7.02
N ARG A 149 -13.73 -6.27 -6.79
CA ARG A 149 -15.16 -6.03 -7.06
C ARG A 149 -15.49 -6.21 -8.53
N TYR A 150 -14.67 -5.72 -9.46
CA TYR A 150 -14.93 -5.89 -10.88
C TYR A 150 -15.00 -7.37 -11.23
N TRP A 151 -13.99 -8.16 -10.83
CA TRP A 151 -13.91 -9.57 -11.17
C TRP A 151 -14.91 -10.46 -10.43
N SER A 152 -15.31 -10.09 -9.21
CA SER A 152 -16.25 -10.87 -8.41
C SER A 152 -17.72 -10.51 -8.66
N SER A 153 -18.03 -9.28 -9.09
CA SER A 153 -19.41 -8.81 -9.19
C SER A 153 -19.81 -8.27 -10.56
N ALA A 154 -18.90 -7.61 -11.29
CA ALA A 154 -19.25 -6.93 -12.54
C ALA A 154 -18.98 -7.80 -13.79
N SER A 155 -17.93 -8.61 -13.77
CA SER A 155 -17.60 -9.52 -14.87
C SER A 155 -18.32 -10.87 -14.78
N ALA A 156 -19.04 -11.15 -13.69
CA ALA A 156 -19.85 -12.34 -13.51
C ALA A 156 -21.35 -11.97 -13.70
N PRO A 157 -21.96 -12.23 -14.88
CA PRO A 157 -23.35 -11.85 -15.17
C PRO A 157 -24.36 -12.52 -14.23
N ALA A 158 -23.98 -13.67 -13.65
CA ALA A 158 -24.65 -14.30 -12.54
C ALA A 158 -23.61 -14.56 -11.44
N HIS A 159 -24.00 -14.34 -10.18
CA HIS A 159 -23.17 -14.72 -9.04
C HIS A 159 -22.89 -16.22 -9.13
N SER A 160 -21.63 -16.65 -8.94
CA SER A 160 -21.32 -18.08 -8.91
C SER A 160 -22.13 -18.73 -7.79
N HIS A 161 -22.81 -19.83 -8.11
CA HIS A 161 -23.53 -20.61 -7.09
C HIS A 161 -22.57 -21.24 -6.07
N GLU A 162 -21.28 -21.34 -6.40
CA GLU A 162 -20.24 -21.88 -5.53
C GLU A 162 -20.16 -21.10 -4.21
N ASP A 163 -20.19 -19.76 -4.25
CA ASP A 163 -20.13 -18.93 -3.04
C ASP A 163 -21.31 -19.25 -2.10
N LEU A 164 -22.52 -19.37 -2.63
CA LEU A 164 -23.71 -19.71 -1.85
C LEU A 164 -23.64 -21.13 -1.27
N ILE A 165 -23.10 -22.08 -2.03
CA ILE A 165 -22.93 -23.47 -1.57
C ILE A 165 -21.87 -23.54 -0.47
N VAL A 166 -20.72 -22.88 -0.68
CA VAL A 166 -19.62 -22.79 0.30
C VAL A 166 -20.13 -22.11 1.57
N ASP A 167 -20.81 -20.97 1.46
CA ASP A 167 -21.39 -20.26 2.61
C ASP A 167 -22.39 -21.13 3.38
N ARG A 168 -23.24 -21.87 2.67
CA ARG A 168 -24.23 -22.77 3.30
C ARG A 168 -23.58 -23.94 4.03
N ILE A 169 -22.56 -24.55 3.43
CA ILE A 169 -21.82 -25.66 4.04
C ILE A 169 -21.01 -25.15 5.26
N ALA A 170 -20.28 -24.05 5.10
CA ALA A 170 -19.50 -23.43 6.16
C ALA A 170 -20.40 -23.02 7.34
N LEU A 171 -21.54 -22.37 7.06
CA LEU A 171 -22.52 -22.02 8.07
C LEU A 171 -23.00 -23.24 8.84
N ALA A 172 -23.34 -24.34 8.16
CA ALA A 172 -23.79 -25.57 8.83
C ALA A 172 -22.72 -26.15 9.77
N GLN A 173 -21.45 -26.19 9.33
CA GLN A 173 -20.33 -26.68 10.13
C GLN A 173 -20.07 -25.79 11.36
N ILE A 174 -19.99 -24.47 11.15
CA ILE A 174 -19.76 -23.49 12.21
C ILE A 174 -20.92 -23.51 13.21
N TRP A 175 -22.15 -23.65 12.73
CA TRP A 175 -23.33 -23.70 13.59
C TRP A 175 -23.27 -24.87 14.56
N LEU A 176 -22.82 -26.05 14.11
CA LEU A 176 -22.64 -27.22 14.98
C LEU A 176 -21.52 -27.02 16.01
N ALA A 177 -20.44 -26.34 15.63
CA ALA A 177 -19.32 -26.03 16.53
C ALA A 177 -19.64 -24.93 17.57
N LEU A 178 -20.65 -24.08 17.30
CA LEU A 178 -21.04 -23.03 18.23
C LEU A 178 -21.71 -23.58 19.50
N SER A 179 -21.36 -22.95 20.63
CA SER A 179 -22.04 -23.21 21.90
C SER A 179 -23.56 -23.01 21.77
N PRO A 180 -24.41 -23.81 22.44
CA PRO A 180 -25.87 -23.67 22.34
C PRO A 180 -26.37 -22.25 22.69
N LYS A 181 -25.69 -21.58 23.63
CA LYS A 181 -25.99 -20.20 24.02
C LYS A 181 -25.73 -19.20 22.87
N HIS A 182 -24.63 -19.37 22.13
CA HIS A 182 -24.30 -18.54 20.98
C HIS A 182 -25.25 -18.79 19.81
N ARG A 183 -25.61 -20.06 19.54
CA ARG A 183 -26.63 -20.39 18.54
C ARG A 183 -27.96 -19.71 18.85
N ARG A 184 -28.43 -19.83 20.09
CA ARG A 184 -29.73 -19.26 20.50
C ARG A 184 -29.79 -17.74 20.30
N ILE A 185 -28.78 -16.99 20.74
CA ILE A 185 -28.78 -15.53 20.58
C ILE A 185 -28.72 -15.10 19.11
N LEU A 186 -27.97 -15.83 18.26
CA LEU A 186 -27.89 -15.54 16.83
C LEU A 186 -29.20 -15.90 16.11
N THR A 187 -29.86 -17.00 16.52
CA THR A 187 -31.17 -17.41 15.99
C THR A 187 -32.22 -16.34 16.28
N VAL A 188 -32.34 -15.93 17.55
CA VAL A 188 -33.34 -14.92 17.95
C VAL A 188 -33.07 -13.58 17.26
N LEU A 189 -31.80 -13.21 17.06
CA LEU A 189 -31.45 -12.00 16.31
C LEU A 189 -31.87 -12.10 14.83
N ALA A 190 -31.72 -13.27 14.20
CA ALA A 190 -32.15 -13.50 12.83
C ALA A 190 -33.68 -13.56 12.67
N GLU A 191 -34.42 -13.93 13.73
CA GLU A 191 -35.89 -13.94 13.73
C GLU A 191 -36.49 -12.55 13.94
N CYS A 192 -35.85 -11.69 14.75
CA CYS A 192 -36.42 -10.41 15.16
C CYS A 192 -36.04 -9.23 14.25
N ASP A 193 -34.95 -9.31 13.47
CA ASP A 193 -34.33 -8.23 12.67
C ASP A 193 -33.93 -6.94 13.46
N ASP A 194 -34.46 -6.71 14.66
CA ASP A 194 -34.08 -5.67 15.62
C ASP A 194 -33.44 -6.28 16.88
N ARG A 195 -32.32 -5.66 17.29
CA ARG A 195 -31.59 -5.99 18.50
C ARG A 195 -32.44 -5.81 19.76
N ARG A 196 -33.27 -4.77 19.83
CA ARG A 196 -34.13 -4.52 21.00
C ARG A 196 -35.22 -5.59 21.16
N ASP A 197 -35.70 -6.11 20.04
CA ASP A 197 -36.74 -7.14 20.04
C ASP A 197 -36.13 -8.49 20.43
N ALA A 198 -34.93 -8.78 19.93
CA ALA A 198 -34.15 -9.93 20.35
C ALA A 198 -33.77 -9.89 21.85
N GLU A 199 -33.45 -8.70 22.39
CA GLU A 199 -33.21 -8.49 23.82
C GLU A 199 -34.44 -8.87 24.66
N ARG A 200 -35.62 -8.39 24.25
CA ARG A 200 -36.90 -8.70 24.91
C ARG A 200 -37.25 -10.18 24.82
N ALA A 201 -37.08 -10.79 23.65
CA ALA A 201 -37.36 -12.21 23.43
C ALA A 201 -36.45 -13.13 24.27
N MET A 202 -35.19 -12.72 24.50
CA MET A 202 -34.24 -13.47 25.33
C MET A 202 -34.36 -13.16 26.83
N ASN A 203 -35.19 -12.18 27.21
CA ASN A 203 -35.32 -11.67 28.58
C ASN A 203 -33.96 -11.32 29.21
N MET A 204 -33.13 -10.59 28.46
CA MET A 204 -31.80 -10.16 28.90
C MET A 204 -31.72 -8.65 29.00
N ASP A 205 -30.96 -8.16 29.96
CA ASP A 205 -30.53 -6.76 29.99
C ASP A 205 -29.68 -6.41 28.74
N THR A 206 -29.83 -5.20 28.23
CA THR A 206 -29.15 -4.69 27.02
C THR A 206 -27.63 -4.84 27.09
N ALA A 207 -27.00 -4.57 28.24
CA ALA A 207 -25.55 -4.71 28.38
C ALA A 207 -25.12 -6.19 28.35
N THR A 208 -25.92 -7.05 28.98
CA THR A 208 -25.68 -8.50 28.96
C THR A 208 -25.84 -9.07 27.55
N PHE A 209 -26.92 -8.73 26.86
CA PHE A 209 -27.15 -9.14 25.47
C PHE A 209 -26.02 -8.67 24.57
N THR A 210 -25.60 -7.42 24.70
CA THR A 210 -24.49 -6.83 23.93
C THR A 210 -23.19 -7.59 24.11
N ARG A 211 -22.85 -7.94 25.35
CA ARG A 211 -21.65 -8.71 25.67
C ARG A 211 -21.72 -10.13 25.10
N VAL A 212 -22.85 -10.81 25.26
CA VAL A 212 -23.05 -12.19 24.76
C VAL A 212 -23.02 -12.21 23.23
N LEU A 213 -23.68 -11.28 22.55
CA LEU A 213 -23.67 -11.16 21.09
C LEU A 213 -22.27 -10.86 20.56
N GLY A 214 -21.54 -9.95 21.21
CA GLY A 214 -20.15 -9.66 20.86
C GLY A 214 -19.24 -10.88 21.00
N SER A 215 -19.46 -11.71 22.03
CA SER A 215 -18.74 -12.97 22.22
C SER A 215 -19.12 -14.00 21.16
N ALA A 216 -20.42 -14.17 20.88
CA ALA A 216 -20.91 -15.09 19.85
C ALA A 216 -20.31 -14.77 18.48
N ARG A 217 -20.27 -13.48 18.10
CA ARG A 217 -19.67 -13.01 16.85
C ARG A 217 -18.17 -13.26 16.77
N LYS A 218 -17.46 -13.07 17.89
CA LYS A 218 -16.02 -13.37 17.95
C LYS A 218 -15.74 -14.84 17.68
N VAL A 219 -16.51 -15.73 18.31
CA VAL A 219 -16.35 -17.18 18.11
C VAL A 219 -16.75 -17.58 16.70
N PHE A 220 -17.89 -17.10 16.20
CA PHE A 220 -18.32 -17.34 14.82
C PHE A 220 -17.26 -16.88 13.82
N PHE A 221 -16.74 -15.66 13.98
CA PHE A 221 -15.71 -15.10 13.11
C PHE A 221 -14.39 -15.88 13.16
N ALA A 222 -13.99 -16.37 14.34
CA ALA A 222 -12.80 -17.20 14.48
C ALA A 222 -12.96 -18.54 13.76
N LEU A 223 -14.12 -19.19 13.86
CA LEU A 223 -14.42 -20.44 13.17
C LEU A 223 -14.54 -20.23 11.64
N TRP A 224 -15.12 -19.10 11.22
CA TRP A 224 -15.23 -18.75 9.80
C TRP A 224 -13.87 -18.60 9.11
N HIS A 225 -12.86 -18.14 9.86
CA HIS A 225 -11.50 -17.96 9.36
C HIS A 225 -10.51 -18.98 9.95
N GLU A 226 -10.99 -20.16 10.33
CA GLU A 226 -10.10 -21.22 10.82
C GLU A 226 -9.08 -21.59 9.72
N GLY A 227 -7.79 -21.48 10.03
CA GLY A 227 -6.69 -21.68 9.07
C GLY A 227 -6.17 -20.39 8.40
N GLU A 228 -6.83 -19.25 8.59
CA GLU A 228 -6.39 -17.95 8.09
C GLU A 228 -6.05 -16.97 9.22
N THR A 229 -5.26 -15.94 8.94
CA THR A 229 -5.09 -14.80 9.86
C THR A 229 -6.03 -13.68 9.43
N PRO A 230 -7.24 -13.55 10.02
CA PRO A 230 -8.20 -12.55 9.57
C PRO A 230 -7.68 -11.14 9.85
N SER A 231 -7.89 -10.23 8.90
CA SER A 231 -7.37 -8.86 9.00
C SER A 231 -8.05 -8.04 10.10
N LYS A 232 -9.40 -8.00 10.12
CA LYS A 232 -10.24 -7.37 11.15
C LYS A 232 -11.64 -7.97 11.15
N MET A 233 -12.26 -8.02 12.34
CA MET A 233 -13.67 -8.36 12.51
C MET A 233 -14.57 -7.42 11.71
N TRP A 234 -15.72 -7.93 11.25
CA TRP A 234 -16.77 -7.09 10.68
C TRP A 234 -17.06 -5.90 11.59
N GLY A 235 -17.21 -4.71 11.00
CA GLY A 235 -17.57 -3.51 11.74
C GLY A 235 -18.91 -3.69 12.46
N TYR A 236 -19.19 -2.87 13.47
CA TYR A 236 -20.48 -2.83 14.17
C TYR A 236 -21.65 -2.86 13.19
N ASP A 237 -22.71 -3.61 13.52
CA ASP A 237 -23.96 -3.60 12.74
C ASP A 237 -24.36 -2.16 12.52
N ARG A 238 -24.36 -1.78 11.26
CA ARG A 238 -24.99 -0.55 10.86
C ARG A 238 -26.33 -0.97 10.35
N ILE A 239 -27.38 -0.44 10.99
CA ILE A 239 -28.75 -0.54 10.49
C ILE A 239 -28.71 -0.18 9.01
N ALA A 240 -29.20 -1.09 8.17
CA ALA A 240 -29.02 -1.12 6.71
C ALA A 240 -29.43 0.19 6.01
N GLU A 241 -30.26 1.02 6.64
CA GLU A 241 -30.69 2.32 6.14
C GLU A 241 -29.58 3.39 6.05
N ARG A 242 -28.40 3.15 6.62
CA ARG A 242 -27.27 4.07 6.51
C ARG A 242 -26.02 3.37 5.98
N HIS A 243 -26.12 2.87 4.75
CA HIS A 243 -24.98 2.93 3.82
C HIS A 243 -24.59 4.39 3.63
N GLN A 244 -23.95 4.99 4.63
CA GLN A 244 -23.22 6.22 4.47
C GLN A 244 -22.14 5.91 3.45
N ASN A 245 -22.43 6.26 2.20
CA ASN A 245 -21.50 6.33 1.08
C ASN A 245 -20.14 6.75 1.67
N VAL A 246 -19.05 6.04 1.37
CA VAL A 246 -17.72 6.35 1.94
C VAL A 246 -17.41 7.85 1.74
N MET A 247 -17.90 8.43 0.65
CA MET A 247 -17.85 9.87 0.38
C MET A 247 -18.61 10.72 1.41
N SER A 248 -19.75 10.29 1.94
CA SER A 248 -20.46 10.96 3.03
C SER A 248 -19.66 10.98 4.33
N LEU A 249 -18.94 9.89 4.67
CA LEU A 249 -18.04 9.86 5.83
C LEU A 249 -16.81 10.75 5.62
N VAL A 250 -16.23 10.74 4.42
CA VAL A 250 -15.13 11.64 4.04
C VAL A 250 -15.59 13.10 4.08
N ARG A 251 -16.78 13.42 3.54
CA ARG A 251 -17.40 14.76 3.60
C ARG A 251 -17.68 15.17 5.04
N LEU A 252 -18.16 14.26 5.89
CA LEU A 252 -18.39 14.52 7.31
C LEU A 252 -17.08 14.79 8.05
N ARG A 253 -16.02 14.02 7.76
CA ARG A 253 -14.67 14.25 8.30
C ARG A 253 -14.10 15.60 7.84
N LYS A 254 -14.24 15.93 6.56
CA LYS A 254 -13.83 17.22 5.98
C LYS A 254 -14.60 18.38 6.62
N ARG A 255 -15.92 18.26 6.78
CA ARG A 255 -16.78 19.26 7.45
C ARG A 255 -16.40 19.43 8.92
N ARG A 256 -16.12 18.35 9.65
CA ARG A 256 -15.62 18.41 11.03
C ARG A 256 -14.24 19.05 11.12
N ALA A 257 -13.34 18.75 10.18
CA ALA A 257 -12.01 19.38 10.12
C ALA A 257 -12.10 20.88 9.84
N LEU A 258 -12.96 21.30 8.91
CA LEU A 258 -13.24 22.71 8.64
C LEU A 258 -13.86 23.42 9.85
N LYS A 259 -14.83 22.79 10.52
CA LYS A 259 -15.43 23.34 11.75
C LYS A 259 -14.40 23.53 12.87
N ARG A 260 -13.46 22.58 13.03
CA ARG A 260 -12.35 22.70 13.99
C ARG A 260 -11.36 23.81 13.62
N LYS A 261 -11.05 23.95 12.32
CA LYS A 261 -10.22 25.04 11.81
C LYS A 261 -10.88 26.41 12.05
N ALA A 262 -12.18 26.51 11.79
CA ALA A 262 -12.97 27.71 12.03
C ALA A 262 -13.11 28.04 13.52
N SER A 263 -13.20 27.03 14.39
CA SER A 263 -13.23 27.23 15.84
C SER A 263 -11.85 27.48 16.45
N GLY A 264 -10.78 27.60 15.66
CA GLY A 264 -9.41 27.78 16.16
C GLY A 264 -8.86 26.60 16.98
N VAL A 265 -9.55 25.45 16.99
CA VAL A 265 -9.14 24.29 17.76
C VAL A 265 -8.07 23.55 16.97
N VAL A 266 -6.81 23.88 17.25
CA VAL A 266 -5.65 23.15 16.71
C VAL A 266 -5.78 21.68 17.16
N PRO A 267 -5.78 20.70 16.25
CA PRO A 267 -5.75 19.30 16.64
C PRO A 267 -4.46 19.08 17.45
N ARG A 268 -4.58 18.60 18.69
CA ARG A 268 -3.44 18.09 19.43
C ARG A 268 -2.85 16.93 18.63
N LYS A 269 -1.83 17.21 17.81
CA LYS A 269 -0.96 16.19 17.22
C LYS A 269 -0.21 15.56 18.38
N GLY A 270 -0.56 14.31 18.72
CA GLY A 270 0.20 13.50 19.67
C GLY A 270 -0.60 13.07 20.90
N ARG A 271 -0.03 12.08 21.60
CA ARG A 271 -0.39 11.78 22.99
C ARG A 271 -0.30 13.09 23.80
N PRO A 272 -1.17 13.29 24.81
CA PRO A 272 -1.01 14.41 25.74
C PRO A 272 0.45 14.52 26.17
N PRO A 273 1.02 15.74 26.29
CA PRO A 273 2.37 15.89 26.80
C PRO A 273 2.46 15.13 28.12
N VAL A 274 3.51 14.33 28.27
CA VAL A 274 3.77 13.58 29.49
C VAL A 274 3.78 14.61 30.63
N LYS A 275 2.86 14.48 31.59
CA LYS A 275 2.74 15.42 32.71
C LYS A 275 4.10 15.50 33.40
N ASP A 276 4.74 16.68 33.36
CA ASP A 276 6.02 16.86 34.01
C ASP A 276 5.83 16.71 35.52
N LEU A 277 6.66 15.86 36.14
CA LEU A 277 6.63 15.61 37.58
C LEU A 277 7.69 16.43 38.31
N GLY A 278 8.50 17.22 37.58
CA GLY A 278 9.67 17.91 38.12
C GLY A 278 10.80 16.96 38.54
N VAL A 279 10.64 15.65 38.29
CA VAL A 279 11.54 14.58 38.71
C VAL A 279 11.81 13.64 37.54
N SER A 280 13.09 13.27 37.39
CA SER A 280 13.56 12.39 36.32
C SER A 280 13.09 10.95 36.54
N ASN A 281 12.95 10.18 35.46
CA ASN A 281 12.56 8.76 35.56
C ASN A 281 13.61 7.92 36.32
N SER A 282 14.89 8.28 36.22
CA SER A 282 15.99 7.65 36.97
C SER A 282 15.89 7.89 38.46
N GLU A 283 15.49 9.09 38.88
CA GLU A 283 15.28 9.40 40.30
C GLU A 283 14.07 8.65 40.86
N LEU A 284 12.97 8.55 40.09
CA LEU A 284 11.82 7.72 40.49
C LEU A 284 12.20 6.24 40.64
N LEU A 285 13.08 5.73 39.77
CA LEU A 285 13.62 4.37 39.88
C LEU A 285 14.48 4.23 41.15
N ALA A 286 15.36 5.18 41.44
CA ALA A 286 16.22 5.15 42.63
C ALA A 286 15.40 5.18 43.93
N ARG A 287 14.35 6.01 44.01
CA ARG A 287 13.45 6.03 45.18
C ARG A 287 12.65 4.73 45.34
N TYR A 288 12.23 4.14 44.22
CA TYR A 288 11.59 2.83 44.24
C TYR A 288 12.55 1.72 44.70
N GLU A 289 13.80 1.72 44.22
CA GLU A 289 14.86 0.79 44.65
C GLU A 289 15.24 0.99 46.12
N ALA A 290 15.12 2.22 46.65
CA ALA A 290 15.27 2.53 48.08
C ALA A 290 14.06 2.09 48.95
N GLY A 291 13.05 1.43 48.37
CA GLY A 291 11.93 0.82 49.09
C GLY A 291 10.65 1.66 49.12
N GLU A 292 10.58 2.78 48.43
CA GLU A 292 9.33 3.55 48.35
C GLU A 292 8.29 2.85 47.46
N THR A 293 7.07 2.72 47.97
CA THR A 293 5.99 2.08 47.20
C THR A 293 5.45 3.00 46.10
N TYR A 294 4.99 2.42 44.99
CA TYR A 294 4.34 3.16 43.90
C TYR A 294 3.17 4.05 44.37
N LYS A 295 2.46 3.64 45.42
CA LYS A 295 1.34 4.39 46.00
C LYS A 295 1.84 5.67 46.69
N LYS A 296 2.94 5.58 47.43
CA LYS A 296 3.56 6.72 48.14
C LYS A 296 4.06 7.76 47.13
N LEU A 297 4.81 7.32 46.12
CA LEU A 297 5.28 8.19 45.02
C LEU A 297 4.12 8.83 44.26
N ALA A 298 3.06 8.08 43.95
CA ALA A 298 1.89 8.62 43.24
C ALA A 298 1.16 9.70 44.06
N GLN A 299 1.08 9.54 45.38
CA GLN A 299 0.48 10.50 46.29
C GLN A 299 1.34 11.76 46.43
N GLU A 300 2.66 11.62 46.56
CA GLU A 300 3.61 12.74 46.66
C GLU A 300 3.57 13.64 45.41
N PHE A 301 3.55 13.04 44.21
CA PHE A 301 3.55 13.78 42.94
C PHE A 301 2.14 14.12 42.41
N GLY A 302 1.08 13.78 43.14
CA GLY A 302 -0.30 14.07 42.73
C GLY A 302 -0.67 13.48 41.37
N VAL A 303 -0.30 12.22 41.14
CA VAL A 303 -0.54 11.50 39.87
C VAL A 303 -1.06 10.08 40.08
N SER A 304 -1.50 9.44 39.00
CA SER A 304 -1.97 8.05 39.06
C SER A 304 -0.81 7.10 39.32
N ARG A 305 -1.09 6.02 40.07
CA ARG A 305 -0.14 4.90 40.29
C ARG A 305 0.40 4.35 38.97
N SER A 306 -0.47 4.20 37.97
CA SER A 306 -0.09 3.69 36.64
C SER A 306 1.01 4.54 35.98
N LEU A 307 0.95 5.86 36.12
CA LEU A 307 1.94 6.76 35.53
C LEU A 307 3.32 6.58 36.17
N ILE A 308 3.37 6.36 37.49
CA ILE A 308 4.63 6.07 38.19
C ILE A 308 5.18 4.71 37.76
N THR A 309 4.33 3.68 37.66
CA THR A 309 4.73 2.35 37.19
C THR A 309 5.34 2.42 35.79
N ASP A 310 4.64 3.04 34.83
CA ASP A 310 5.12 3.21 33.45
C ASP A 310 6.50 3.92 33.39
N ARG A 311 6.68 4.95 34.23
CA ARG A 311 7.93 5.72 34.28
C ARG A 311 9.10 4.94 34.88
N VAL A 312 8.86 4.16 35.92
CA VAL A 312 9.86 3.30 36.55
C VAL A 312 10.27 2.18 35.61
N GLU A 313 9.32 1.56 34.89
CA GLU A 313 9.61 0.55 33.87
C GLU A 313 10.44 1.14 32.73
N LYS A 314 10.07 2.33 32.24
CA LYS A 314 10.83 3.03 31.20
C LYS A 314 12.27 3.33 31.65
N ALA A 315 12.48 3.70 32.92
CA ALA A 315 13.81 3.90 33.48
C ALA A 315 14.62 2.61 33.53
N ARG A 316 14.00 1.49 33.91
CA ARG A 316 14.65 0.17 33.92
C ARG A 316 15.08 -0.26 32.52
N SER A 317 14.20 -0.14 31.53
CA SER A 317 14.52 -0.46 30.14
C SER A 317 15.66 0.40 29.60
N ALA A 318 15.68 1.70 29.94
CA ALA A 318 16.77 2.59 29.54
C ALA A 318 18.11 2.19 30.20
N ARG A 319 18.12 1.86 31.50
CA ARG A 319 19.31 1.37 32.22
C ARG A 319 19.84 0.06 31.63
N ALA A 320 18.95 -0.87 31.29
CA ALA A 320 19.31 -2.13 30.64
C ALA A 320 19.93 -1.92 29.24
N ALA A 321 19.38 -1.00 28.44
CA ALA A 321 19.91 -0.68 27.12
C ALA A 321 21.32 -0.05 27.18
N VAL A 322 21.59 0.77 28.19
CA VAL A 322 22.93 1.36 28.42
C VAL A 322 23.93 0.26 28.82
N ALA A 323 23.55 -0.64 29.72
CA ALA A 323 24.41 -1.76 30.12
C ALA A 323 24.73 -2.72 28.96
N GLN A 324 23.77 -2.96 28.05
CA GLN A 324 24.01 -3.76 26.85
C GLN A 324 24.98 -3.08 25.87
N LYS A 325 24.91 -1.76 25.74
CA LYS A 325 25.85 -1.00 24.91
C LYS A 325 27.27 -1.01 25.45
N SER A 326 27.46 -0.85 26.76
CA SER A 326 28.81 -0.86 27.36
C SER A 326 29.48 -2.23 27.22
N VAL A 327 28.72 -3.32 27.41
CA VAL A 327 29.24 -4.69 27.20
C VAL A 327 29.63 -4.92 25.74
N ALA A 328 28.86 -4.40 24.78
CA ALA A 328 29.15 -4.54 23.35
C ALA A 328 30.38 -3.73 22.90
N GLU A 329 30.69 -2.60 23.55
CA GLU A 329 31.88 -1.78 23.28
C GLU A 329 33.15 -2.36 23.91
N GLU A 330 33.08 -3.05 25.06
CA GLU A 330 34.23 -3.74 25.66
C GLU A 330 34.64 -5.03 24.93
N THR A 331 33.73 -5.61 24.14
CA THR A 331 34.00 -6.82 23.34
C THR A 331 34.53 -6.56 21.91
N LYS A 332 34.82 -5.30 21.56
CA LYS A 332 35.39 -4.90 20.26
C LYS A 332 36.85 -4.49 20.38
#